data_AF-A0AAW5N1M8-F1
#
_entry.id   AF-A0AAW5N1M8-F1
#
_cell.length_a   1.000
_cell.length_b   1.000
_cell.length_c   1.000
_cell.angle_alpha   90.00
_cell.angle_beta   90.00
_cell.angle_gamma   90.00
#
_symmetry.space_group_name_H-M   'P 1'
#
loop_
_entity.id
_entity.type
_entity.pdbx_description
1 polymer ?
#
loop_
_entity_poly.entity_id
_entity_poly.type
_entity_poly.pdbx_seq_one_letter_code
_entity_poly.pdbx_strand_id
1 'polypeptide(L)'
;NDNQQAADKTPWQNMTKRQRKNRKRINRLVELWPELFSREKPKPLKVGIFDELIQDIAIRELAFGAGTLRAAVASYVQSPRYYRA
;
A
#
# COMPACT_ATOMS: atom_id res chain seq x y z
N ASN A 1 -1.42 -33.67 -24.22
CA ASN A 1 -1.69 -33.64 -22.77
C ASN A 1 -1.21 -32.31 -22.20
N ASP A 2 -2.06 -31.31 -22.42
CA ASP A 2 -2.43 -30.21 -21.51
C ASP A 2 -1.37 -29.21 -20.97
N ASN A 3 -1.20 -28.16 -21.78
CA ASN A 3 -1.44 -26.75 -21.40
C ASN A 3 -0.63 -26.14 -20.22
N GLN A 4 0.61 -25.75 -20.50
CA GLN A 4 1.30 -24.69 -19.77
C GLN A 4 0.83 -23.30 -20.25
N GLN A 5 -0.35 -22.87 -19.81
CA GLN A 5 -0.78 -21.46 -19.88
C GLN A 5 -1.45 -21.07 -18.55
N ALA A 6 -0.63 -20.79 -17.55
CA ALA A 6 -1.04 -20.07 -16.33
C ALA A 6 -0.40 -18.67 -16.24
N ALA A 7 0.12 -18.16 -17.36
CA ALA A 7 0.30 -16.73 -17.56
C ALA A 7 -1.09 -16.09 -17.74
N ASP A 8 -1.29 -14.85 -17.28
CA ASP A 8 -2.51 -14.03 -17.47
C ASP A 8 -3.66 -14.12 -16.46
N LYS A 9 -3.58 -14.95 -15.40
CA LYS A 9 -4.47 -14.75 -14.24
C LYS A 9 -3.91 -13.66 -13.36
N THR A 10 -4.36 -12.42 -13.59
CA THR A 10 -3.97 -11.28 -12.76
C THR A 10 -4.05 -11.65 -11.26
N PRO A 11 -3.03 -11.34 -10.44
CA PRO A 11 -2.94 -11.82 -9.04
C PRO A 11 -4.08 -11.39 -8.09
N TRP A 12 -5.05 -10.64 -8.59
CA TRP A 12 -6.12 -9.97 -7.84
C TRP A 12 -7.45 -10.73 -7.84
N GLN A 13 -7.62 -11.73 -8.73
CA GLN A 13 -8.87 -12.48 -8.86
C GLN A 13 -9.21 -13.26 -7.57
N ASN A 14 -8.20 -13.83 -6.90
CA ASN A 14 -8.39 -14.65 -5.69
C ASN A 14 -8.21 -13.89 -4.36
N MET A 15 -8.15 -12.55 -4.39
CA MET A 15 -7.97 -11.77 -3.16
C MET A 15 -9.20 -11.81 -2.25
N THR A 16 -8.95 -11.98 -0.95
CA THR A 16 -9.97 -11.79 0.08
C THR A 16 -10.47 -10.34 0.11
N LYS A 17 -11.68 -10.11 0.64
CA LYS A 17 -12.25 -8.75 0.78
C LYS A 17 -11.29 -7.80 1.54
N ARG A 18 -10.60 -8.31 2.57
CA ARG A 18 -9.59 -7.57 3.34
C ARG A 18 -8.38 -7.19 2.49
N GLN A 19 -7.86 -8.12 1.69
CA GLN A 19 -6.75 -7.87 0.79
C GLN A 19 -7.09 -6.82 -0.29
N ARG A 20 -8.29 -6.84 -0.87
CA ARG A 20 -8.73 -5.80 -1.82
C ARG A 20 -8.82 -4.42 -1.16
N LYS A 21 -9.35 -4.34 0.06
CA LYS A 21 -9.42 -3.07 0.82
C LYS A 21 -8.02 -2.53 1.15
N ASN A 22 -7.12 -3.40 1.60
CA ASN A 22 -5.73 -3.02 1.88
C ASN A 22 -5.02 -2.55 0.61
N ARG A 23 -5.23 -3.23 -0.52
CA ARG A 23 -4.68 -2.80 -1.80
C ARG A 23 -5.17 -1.40 -2.20
N LYS A 24 -6.45 -1.10 -2.08
CA LYS A 24 -6.98 0.25 -2.35
C LYS A 24 -6.31 1.31 -1.48
N ARG A 25 -6.09 1.01 -0.19
CA ARG A 25 -5.38 1.91 0.73
C ARG A 25 -3.92 2.12 0.33
N ILE A 26 -3.21 1.05 -0.03
CA ILE A 26 -1.82 1.13 -0.47
C ILE A 26 -1.71 1.89 -1.81
N ASN A 27 -2.61 1.63 -2.76
CA ASN A 27 -2.63 2.37 -4.03
C ASN A 27 -2.82 3.88 -3.78
N ARG A 28 -3.73 4.25 -2.88
CA ARG A 28 -3.95 5.65 -2.51
C ARG A 28 -2.70 6.28 -1.87
N LEU A 29 -1.93 5.53 -1.07
CA LEU A 29 -0.64 6.00 -0.53
C LEU A 29 0.40 6.20 -1.63
N VAL A 30 0.49 5.27 -2.58
CA VAL A 30 1.42 5.37 -3.71
C VAL A 30 1.04 6.50 -4.66
N GLU A 31 -0.26 6.78 -4.84
CA GLU A 31 -0.75 7.92 -5.62
C GLU A 31 -0.36 9.26 -4.98
N LEU A 32 -0.45 9.38 -3.66
CA LEU A 32 -0.12 10.62 -2.94
C LEU A 32 1.39 10.79 -2.72
N TRP A 33 2.09 9.69 -2.46
CA TRP A 33 3.53 9.67 -2.16
C TRP A 33 4.23 8.50 -2.87
N PRO A 34 4.41 8.58 -4.20
CA PRO A 34 5.06 7.53 -4.97
C PRO A 34 6.55 7.36 -4.59
N GLU A 35 7.19 8.42 -4.09
CA GLU A 35 8.60 8.38 -3.71
C GLU A 35 8.85 7.61 -2.40
N LEU A 36 7.90 7.73 -1.46
CA LEU A 36 7.96 7.13 -0.13
C LEU A 36 7.38 5.71 -0.12
N PHE A 37 6.25 5.50 -0.78
CA PHE A 37 5.60 4.18 -0.84
C PHE A 37 5.81 3.55 -2.21
N SER A 38 6.34 2.33 -2.21
CA SER A 38 6.51 1.52 -3.41
C SER A 38 5.76 0.20 -3.27
N ARG A 39 4.96 -0.16 -4.29
CA ARG A 39 4.15 -1.39 -4.30
C ARG A 39 4.97 -2.64 -4.63
N GLU A 40 6.01 -2.50 -5.46
CA GLU A 40 6.85 -3.60 -5.90
C GLU A 40 8.01 -3.87 -4.97
N LYS A 41 8.69 -2.82 -4.51
CA LYS A 41 9.78 -2.89 -3.54
C LYS A 41 9.32 -2.24 -2.25
N PRO A 42 8.84 -3.01 -1.26
CA PRO A 42 8.52 -2.43 0.03
C PRO A 42 9.80 -1.83 0.62
N LYS A 43 9.88 -0.50 0.71
CA LYS A 43 10.99 0.17 1.38
C LYS A 43 10.72 0.15 2.88
N PRO A 44 11.74 -0.13 3.73
CA PRO A 44 11.58 0.03 5.16
C PRO A 44 11.22 1.48 5.45
N LEU A 45 10.07 1.69 6.08
CA LEU A 45 9.58 3.02 6.40
C LEU A 45 10.44 3.60 7.53
N LYS A 46 10.90 4.83 7.37
CA LYS A 46 11.60 5.56 8.43
C LYS A 46 10.69 5.70 9.65
N VAL A 47 11.22 5.41 10.84
CA VAL A 47 10.51 5.67 12.10
C VAL A 47 10.24 7.17 12.20
N GLY A 48 8.97 7.55 12.35
CA GLY A 48 8.54 8.96 12.35
C GLY A 48 8.01 9.50 11.00
N ILE A 49 7.98 8.69 9.93
CA ILE A 49 7.39 9.11 8.65
C ILE A 49 5.91 9.49 8.77
N PHE A 50 5.23 9.00 9.81
CA PHE A 50 3.83 9.35 10.05
C PHE A 50 3.66 10.85 10.32
N ASP A 51 4.51 11.45 11.14
CA ASP A 51 4.44 12.87 11.47
C ASP A 51 4.76 13.73 10.24
N GLU A 52 5.79 13.32 9.46
CA GLU A 52 6.13 13.96 8.19
C GLU A 52 4.94 13.91 7.19
N LEU A 53 4.25 12.77 7.11
CA LEU A 53 3.06 12.60 6.24
C LEU A 53 1.85 13.39 6.74
N ILE A 54 1.63 13.48 8.05
CA ILE A 54 0.55 14.31 8.61
C ILE A 54 0.80 15.78 8.32
N GLN A 55 2.04 16.24 8.46
CA GLN A 55 2.42 17.59 8.12
C GLN A 55 2.26 17.86 6.62
N ASP A 56 2.67 16.92 5.76
CA ASP A 56 2.53 17.05 4.31
C ASP A 56 1.05 17.04 3.87
N ILE A 57 0.18 16.25 4.51
CA ILE A 57 -1.29 16.34 4.32
C ILE A 57 -1.80 17.73 4.68
N ALA A 58 -1.36 18.30 5.80
CA ALA A 58 -1.77 19.63 6.24
C ALA A 58 -1.28 20.72 5.29
N ILE A 59 -0.04 20.62 4.80
CA ILE A 59 0.55 21.55 3.83
C ILE A 59 -0.16 21.46 2.47
N ARG A 60 -0.47 20.25 2.01
CA ARG A 60 -1.13 20.00 0.72
C ARG A 60 -2.66 20.08 0.80
N GLU A 61 -3.21 20.42 1.98
CA GLU A 61 -4.64 20.44 2.30
C GLU A 61 -5.38 19.20 1.77
N LEU A 62 -4.74 18.03 1.87
CA LEU A 62 -5.32 16.80 1.36
C LEU A 62 -6.50 16.39 2.23
N ALA A 63 -7.60 15.97 1.59
CA ALA A 63 -8.75 15.34 2.25
C ALA A 63 -8.41 13.91 2.71
N PHE A 64 -7.30 13.74 3.43
CA PHE A 64 -6.77 12.47 3.89
C PHE A 64 -6.66 12.50 5.41
N GLY A 65 -7.67 11.94 6.08
CA GLY A 65 -7.70 11.95 7.54
C GLY A 65 -6.56 11.13 8.17
N ALA A 66 -6.04 11.62 9.30
CA ALA A 66 -4.95 10.97 10.05
C ALA A 66 -5.23 9.49 10.37
N GLY A 67 -6.48 9.15 10.72
CA GLY A 67 -6.89 7.76 10.96
C GLY A 67 -6.82 6.87 9.70
N THR A 68 -7.17 7.43 8.54
CA THR A 68 -7.07 6.74 7.25
C THR A 68 -5.61 6.52 6.87
N LEU A 69 -4.74 7.51 7.13
CA LEU A 69 -3.29 7.37 6.96
C LEU A 69 -2.73 6.26 7.83
N ARG A 70 -3.02 6.27 9.14
CA ARG A 70 -2.52 5.27 10.08
C ARG A 70 -2.95 3.87 9.67
N ALA A 71 -4.21 3.73 9.25
CA ALA A 71 -4.75 2.45 8.80
C ALA A 71 -4.16 2.00 7.46
N ALA A 72 -3.80 2.92 6.56
CA ALA A 72 -3.15 2.62 5.30
C ALA A 72 -1.68 2.21 5.50
N VAL A 73 -0.92 2.94 6.32
CA VAL A 73 0.47 2.61 6.67
C VAL A 73 0.54 1.28 7.41
N ALA A 74 -0.34 1.04 8.39
CA ALA A 74 -0.43 -0.26 9.07
C ALA A 74 -0.76 -1.39 8.08
N SER A 75 -1.61 -1.13 7.08
CA SER A 75 -1.95 -2.10 6.03
C SER A 75 -0.77 -2.38 5.10
N TYR A 76 0.12 -1.40 4.90
CA TYR A 76 1.35 -1.55 4.12
C TYR A 76 2.36 -2.44 4.85
N VAL A 77 2.61 -2.17 6.14
CA VAL A 77 3.53 -2.97 6.98
C VAL A 77 2.99 -4.37 7.25
N GLN A 78 1.68 -4.55 7.39
CA GLN A 78 1.04 -5.87 7.54
C GLN A 78 0.95 -6.66 6.22
N SER A 79 1.38 -6.10 5.09
CA SER A 79 1.36 -6.84 3.83
C SER A 79 2.37 -8.00 3.89
N PRO A 80 2.00 -9.23 3.53
CA PRO A 80 2.92 -10.37 3.50
C PRO A 80 4.15 -10.13 2.61
N ARG A 81 4.04 -9.22 1.65
CA ARG A 81 5.16 -8.80 0.79
C ARG A 81 6.23 -8.01 1.56
N TYR A 82 5.86 -7.27 2.61
CA TYR A 82 6.79 -6.56 3.47
C TYR A 82 7.63 -7.54 4.32
N TYR A 83 7.01 -8.63 4.78
CA TYR A 83 7.71 -9.68 5.53
C TYR A 83 8.62 -10.59 4.69
N ARG A 84 8.45 -10.59 3.36
CA ARG A 84 9.24 -11.44 2.44
C ARG A 84 10.37 -10.68 1.73
N ALA A 85 10.49 -9.37 1.96
CA ALA A 85 11.45 -8.49 1.28
C ALA A 85 12.71 -8.25 2.11
#